data_AF-A0AAU4YLK6-F1
#
_entry.id   AF-A0AAU4YLK6-F1
#
_cell.length_a   1.000
_cell.length_b   1.000
_cell.length_c   1.000
_cell.angle_alpha   90.00
_cell.angle_beta   90.00
_cell.angle_gamma   90.00
#
_symmetry.space_group_name_H-M   'P 1'
#
loop_
_entity.id
_entity.type
_entity.pdbx_description
1 polymer ?
#
loop_
_entity_poly.entity_id
_entity_poly.type
_entity_poly.pdbx_seq_one_letter_code
_entity_poly.pdbx_strand_id
1 'polypeptide(L)'
;MNRPLACATVIVLLLGAAACTTGKDKETEGGATPTTAADNDSTCKQLLGEPGLKWLEDRTGGKARLEVVDDLERARSLFHRQVKDWTPEETGVPTFLRARPCLATTDAADTEKQLEIRYGPSYFPFDTSFDEATGVSPAQTETPVNPAVKLVHGKDSDGIVRYRVYVKCKIPGTPAEQENEIPIEGRLTDSLTGETSTRVHLTHLLHSAKVVADSFGCENKPAVPAEPPASVN
;
A
#
# COMPACT_ATOMS: atom_id res chain seq x y z
N MET A 1 39.17 55.22 -2.23
CA MET A 1 39.40 56.22 -3.30
C MET A 1 38.69 55.75 -4.56
N ASN A 2 37.76 56.59 -5.02
CA ASN A 2 37.26 56.87 -6.38
C ASN A 2 36.91 55.74 -7.38
N ARG A 3 35.62 55.74 -7.77
CA ARG A 3 35.08 55.27 -9.07
C ARG A 3 35.50 56.18 -10.24
N PRO A 4 35.40 55.69 -11.48
CA PRO A 4 34.43 56.26 -12.47
C PRO A 4 33.65 55.14 -13.23
N LEU A 5 32.33 55.26 -13.53
CA LEU A 5 31.65 55.87 -14.70
C LEU A 5 32.36 55.65 -16.05
N ALA A 6 31.74 55.31 -17.19
CA ALA A 6 30.40 54.94 -17.66
C ALA A 6 30.52 54.57 -19.16
N CYS A 7 29.60 53.81 -19.74
CA CYS A 7 28.97 54.13 -21.04
C CYS A 7 27.95 53.04 -21.43
N ALA A 8 26.69 53.45 -21.48
CA ALA A 8 25.60 52.70 -22.08
C ALA A 8 25.69 52.78 -23.60
N THR A 9 25.33 51.71 -24.29
CA THR A 9 24.93 51.78 -25.70
C THR A 9 23.65 50.99 -25.88
N VAL A 10 22.59 51.72 -26.16
CA VAL A 10 21.26 51.22 -26.52
C VAL A 10 21.26 51.01 -28.03
N ILE A 11 20.90 49.82 -28.49
CA ILE A 11 20.51 49.56 -29.88
C ILE A 11 19.07 49.03 -29.85
N VAL A 12 18.15 49.89 -30.26
CA VAL A 12 16.77 49.57 -30.64
C VAL A 12 16.75 49.39 -32.16
N LEU A 13 16.19 48.30 -32.67
CA LEU A 13 15.64 48.05 -34.03
C LEU A 13 15.08 46.61 -33.99
N LEU A 14 13.95 46.20 -34.56
CA LEU A 14 12.76 46.82 -35.15
C LEU A 14 11.72 45.68 -35.19
N LEU A 15 10.44 46.05 -35.15
CA LEU A 15 9.28 45.16 -35.19
C LEU A 15 9.21 44.33 -36.48
N GLY A 16 9.05 43.01 -36.33
CA GLY A 16 8.57 42.12 -37.38
C GLY A 16 7.21 41.54 -36.98
N ALA A 17 6.14 42.07 -37.57
CA ALA A 17 4.82 41.46 -37.49
C ALA A 17 4.77 40.30 -38.49
N ALA A 18 4.61 39.08 -37.98
CA ALA A 18 4.18 37.93 -38.77
C ALA A 18 2.94 37.33 -38.10
N ALA A 19 1.85 37.30 -38.85
CA ALA A 19 0.57 36.74 -38.46
C ALA A 19 0.71 35.22 -38.24
N CYS A 20 0.47 34.76 -37.01
CA CYS A 20 0.31 33.33 -36.75
C CYS A 20 -1.10 32.90 -37.15
N THR A 21 -1.18 32.26 -38.32
CA THR A 21 -2.28 31.39 -38.71
C THR A 21 -2.36 30.22 -37.72
N THR A 22 -3.57 29.98 -37.21
CA THR A 22 -3.95 28.80 -36.43
C THR A 22 -3.67 27.51 -37.21
N GLY A 23 -2.56 26.87 -36.89
CA GLY A 23 -2.15 25.56 -37.41
C GLY A 23 -1.76 24.68 -36.22
N LYS A 24 -2.44 23.54 -36.13
CA LYS A 24 -2.23 22.47 -35.14
C LYS A 24 -0.75 22.13 -35.03
N ASP A 25 -0.24 22.10 -33.79
CA ASP A 25 0.64 21.07 -33.24
C ASP A 25 0.92 21.45 -31.78
N LYS A 26 0.02 21.02 -30.89
CA LYS A 26 0.30 20.96 -29.45
C LYS A 26 1.08 19.67 -29.23
N GLU A 27 2.37 19.81 -28.94
CA GLU A 27 3.10 18.84 -28.13
C GLU A 27 2.29 18.55 -26.87
N THR A 28 1.73 17.35 -26.82
CA THR A 28 1.18 16.77 -25.61
C THR A 28 2.36 16.31 -24.76
N GLU A 29 2.86 17.21 -23.90
CA GLU A 29 3.38 16.79 -22.61
C GLU A 29 2.33 15.87 -21.99
N GLY A 30 2.76 14.69 -21.54
CA GLY A 30 1.91 13.65 -20.94
C GLY A 30 1.24 14.14 -19.67
N GLY A 31 0.19 14.93 -19.84
CA GLY A 31 -0.77 15.29 -18.81
C GLY A 31 -1.50 14.01 -18.43
N ALA A 32 -1.30 13.59 -17.19
CA ALA A 32 -2.24 12.71 -16.52
C ALA A 32 -3.64 13.29 -16.76
N THR A 33 -4.45 12.58 -17.53
CA THR A 33 -5.87 12.87 -17.67
C THR A 33 -6.43 13.01 -16.25
N PRO A 34 -7.12 14.11 -15.90
CA PRO A 34 -7.80 14.18 -14.62
C PRO A 34 -8.89 13.12 -14.64
N THR A 35 -8.62 11.99 -13.98
CA THR A 35 -9.59 10.92 -13.75
C THR A 35 -10.79 11.56 -13.04
N THR A 36 -11.92 11.60 -13.75
CA THR A 36 -13.17 12.12 -13.23
C THR A 36 -13.59 11.35 -11.98
N ALA A 37 -14.08 12.07 -10.97
CA ALA A 37 -14.44 11.58 -9.63
C ALA A 37 -15.51 10.46 -9.58
N ALA A 38 -16.01 9.99 -10.72
CA ALA A 38 -17.03 8.94 -10.83
C ALA A 38 -16.46 7.52 -11.01
N ASP A 39 -15.19 7.36 -11.41
CA ASP A 39 -14.55 6.03 -11.58
C ASP A 39 -13.67 5.61 -10.39
N ASN A 40 -13.65 6.43 -9.33
CA ASN A 40 -12.91 6.18 -8.09
C ASN A 40 -13.84 5.58 -7.03
N ASP A 41 -14.20 4.31 -7.20
CA ASP A 41 -14.57 3.49 -6.05
C ASP A 41 -13.37 3.51 -5.09
N SER A 42 -13.51 4.26 -3.99
CA SER A 42 -12.37 4.57 -3.12
C SER A 42 -11.63 3.28 -2.74
N THR A 43 -10.30 3.27 -2.82
CA THR A 43 -9.49 2.09 -2.56
C THR A 43 -9.86 1.37 -1.26
N CYS A 44 -10.19 2.12 -0.19
CA CYS A 44 -10.78 1.54 1.03
C CYS A 44 -12.01 0.67 0.79
N LYS A 45 -12.97 1.10 -0.02
CA LYS A 45 -14.19 0.34 -0.33
C LYS A 45 -13.85 -0.97 -1.04
N GLN A 46 -12.90 -0.94 -1.97
CA GLN A 46 -12.44 -2.16 -2.66
C GLN A 46 -11.78 -3.12 -1.67
N LEU A 47 -10.87 -2.61 -0.83
CA LEU A 47 -10.12 -3.40 0.15
C LEU A 47 -10.97 -3.95 1.30
N LEU A 48 -12.03 -3.26 1.70
CA LEU A 48 -12.94 -3.73 2.74
C LEU A 48 -14.06 -4.61 2.16
N GLY A 49 -14.46 -4.35 0.91
CA GLY A 49 -15.67 -4.91 0.31
C GLY A 49 -16.94 -4.44 1.03
N GLU A 50 -18.11 -4.80 0.48
CA GLU A 50 -19.39 -4.51 1.13
C GLU A 50 -19.48 -5.05 2.57
N PRO A 51 -19.03 -6.30 2.87
CA PRO A 51 -19.10 -6.82 4.22
C PRO A 51 -18.23 -6.05 5.22
N GLY A 52 -17.02 -5.64 4.82
CA GLY A 52 -16.13 -4.85 5.68
C GLY A 52 -16.62 -3.43 5.89
N LEU A 53 -17.20 -2.81 4.86
CA LEU A 53 -17.84 -1.49 4.99
C LEU A 53 -19.02 -1.53 5.94
N LYS A 54 -19.89 -2.53 5.80
CA LYS A 54 -21.03 -2.72 6.71
C LYS A 54 -20.58 -2.98 8.14
N TRP A 55 -19.59 -3.85 8.35
CA TRP A 55 -19.04 -4.10 9.67
C TRP A 55 -18.48 -2.82 10.30
N LEU A 56 -17.71 -2.03 9.54
CA LEU A 56 -17.15 -0.77 10.02
C LEU A 56 -18.24 0.27 10.36
N GLU A 57 -19.29 0.36 9.53
CA GLU A 57 -20.45 1.20 9.78
C GLU A 57 -21.16 0.79 11.08
N ASP A 58 -21.47 -0.49 11.23
CA ASP A 58 -22.16 -1.04 12.41
C ASP A 58 -21.33 -0.81 13.69
N ARG A 59 -20.00 -1.01 13.63
CA ARG A 59 -19.09 -0.84 14.77
C ARG A 59 -18.87 0.61 15.18
N THR A 60 -18.97 1.55 14.24
CA THR A 60 -18.73 2.98 14.50
C THR A 60 -20.02 3.80 14.60
N GLY A 61 -21.19 3.16 14.44
CA GLY A 61 -22.48 3.85 14.37
C GLY A 61 -22.55 4.82 13.19
N GLY A 62 -21.95 4.43 12.05
CA GLY A 62 -21.90 5.23 10.82
C GLY A 62 -20.99 6.46 10.88
N LYS A 63 -20.12 6.56 11.88
CA LYS A 63 -19.23 7.73 12.06
C LYS A 63 -17.88 7.58 11.39
N ALA A 64 -17.50 6.38 10.93
CA ALA A 64 -16.24 6.16 10.24
C ALA A 64 -16.14 7.01 8.96
N ARG A 65 -15.02 7.69 8.81
CA ARG A 65 -14.62 8.40 7.60
C ARG A 65 -13.48 7.63 6.97
N LEU A 66 -13.65 7.28 5.70
CA LEU A 66 -12.63 6.58 4.93
C LEU A 66 -11.71 7.59 4.27
N GLU A 67 -10.41 7.40 4.47
CA GLU A 67 -9.35 8.20 3.88
C GLU A 67 -8.48 7.29 3.00
N VAL A 68 -8.30 7.71 1.75
CA VAL A 68 -7.37 7.07 0.82
C VAL A 68 -6.09 7.89 0.85
N VAL A 69 -5.02 7.30 1.39
CA VAL A 69 -3.70 7.95 1.43
C VAL A 69 -2.87 7.57 0.19
N ASP A 70 -2.97 6.30 -0.22
CA ASP A 70 -2.39 5.78 -1.45
C ASP A 70 -3.47 5.00 -2.22
N ASP A 71 -3.66 5.25 -3.51
CA ASP A 71 -4.52 4.36 -4.30
C ASP A 71 -3.83 3.00 -4.59
N LEU A 72 -4.57 2.03 -5.11
CA LEU A 72 -4.04 0.69 -5.44
C LEU A 72 -2.95 0.73 -6.52
N GLU A 73 -3.01 1.67 -7.46
CA GLU A 73 -2.03 1.79 -8.53
C GLU A 73 -0.70 2.25 -7.96
N ARG A 74 -0.71 3.27 -7.11
CA ARG A 74 0.46 3.77 -6.38
C ARG A 74 1.05 2.70 -5.47
N ALA A 75 0.20 1.96 -4.75
CA ALA A 75 0.64 0.84 -3.91
C ALA A 75 1.34 -0.25 -4.74
N ARG A 76 0.76 -0.62 -5.89
CA ARG A 76 1.35 -1.58 -6.84
C ARG A 76 2.68 -1.07 -7.37
N SER A 77 2.72 0.16 -7.88
CA SER A 77 3.90 0.77 -8.48
C SER A 77 5.05 0.88 -7.46
N LEU A 78 4.73 1.21 -6.21
CA LEU A 78 5.69 1.20 -5.09
C LEU A 78 6.22 -0.22 -4.81
N PHE A 79 5.34 -1.21 -4.74
CA PHE A 79 5.74 -2.60 -4.51
C PHE A 79 6.66 -3.10 -5.64
N HIS A 80 6.22 -2.97 -6.89
CA HIS A 80 6.93 -3.41 -8.09
C HIS A 80 8.33 -2.82 -8.18
N ARG A 81 8.48 -1.52 -7.91
CA ARG A 81 9.79 -0.87 -7.89
C ARG A 81 10.71 -1.52 -6.86
N GLN A 82 10.25 -1.64 -5.61
CA GLN A 82 11.08 -2.15 -4.52
C GLN A 82 11.51 -3.61 -4.71
N VAL A 83 10.66 -4.47 -5.25
CA VAL A 83 11.02 -5.88 -5.50
C VAL A 83 11.88 -6.07 -6.75
N LYS A 84 11.88 -5.12 -7.68
CA LYS A 84 12.77 -5.12 -8.87
C LYS A 84 14.14 -4.56 -8.54
N ASP A 85 14.21 -3.63 -7.61
CA ASP A 85 15.47 -3.06 -7.13
C ASP A 85 16.22 -4.04 -6.22
N TRP A 86 15.53 -5.03 -5.65
CA TRP A 86 16.13 -6.07 -4.81
C TRP A 86 16.80 -7.18 -5.62
N THR A 87 17.89 -7.73 -5.07
CA THR A 87 18.58 -8.92 -5.59
C THR A 87 18.89 -9.93 -4.47
N PRO A 88 18.90 -11.26 -4.74
CA PRO A 88 19.19 -12.29 -3.74
C PRO A 88 20.54 -12.14 -3.05
N GLU A 89 21.51 -11.50 -3.70
CA GLU A 89 22.85 -11.27 -3.16
C GLU A 89 22.94 -10.08 -2.19
N GLU A 90 21.87 -9.28 -2.04
CA GLU A 90 21.87 -8.15 -1.11
C GLU A 90 22.01 -8.65 0.35
N THR A 91 23.20 -8.44 0.91
CA THR A 91 23.47 -8.75 2.30
C THR A 91 22.99 -7.60 3.18
N GLY A 92 21.87 -7.78 3.88
CA GLY A 92 21.33 -6.79 4.82
C GLY A 92 19.83 -6.95 5.04
N VAL A 93 19.27 -6.26 6.02
CA VAL A 93 17.82 -6.15 6.14
C VAL A 93 17.37 -5.10 5.12
N PRO A 94 16.59 -5.48 4.08
CA PRO A 94 16.14 -4.51 3.09
C PRO A 94 15.26 -3.46 3.76
N THR A 95 15.24 -2.22 3.24
CA THR A 95 14.36 -1.16 3.75
C THR A 95 13.18 -0.97 2.81
N PHE A 96 11.99 -1.40 3.24
CA PHE A 96 10.79 -1.34 2.42
C PHE A 96 9.77 -0.32 2.93
N LEU A 97 9.42 0.61 2.05
CA LEU A 97 8.26 1.47 2.20
C LEU A 97 6.98 0.67 1.98
N ARG A 98 5.93 1.07 2.71
CA ARG A 98 4.59 0.48 2.63
C ARG A 98 3.60 1.56 2.25
N ALA A 99 2.75 1.23 1.30
CA ALA A 99 1.58 2.04 1.00
C ALA A 99 0.54 1.87 2.11
N ARG A 100 -0.25 2.92 2.32
CA ARG A 100 -1.39 2.94 3.23
C ARG A 100 -2.67 3.15 2.43
N PRO A 101 -3.17 2.09 1.77
CA PRO A 101 -4.30 2.25 0.88
C PRO A 101 -5.64 2.43 1.57
N CYS A 102 -5.73 2.11 2.86
CA CYS A 102 -6.93 2.44 3.63
C CYS A 102 -6.64 2.91 5.05
N LEU A 103 -7.27 4.01 5.42
CA LEU A 103 -7.37 4.53 6.77
C LEU A 103 -8.83 4.85 7.06
N ALA A 104 -9.31 4.50 8.24
CA ALA A 104 -10.61 4.92 8.74
C ALA A 104 -10.46 5.53 10.13
N THR A 105 -11.14 6.65 10.36
CA THR A 105 -11.14 7.43 11.61
C THR A 105 -12.56 7.90 11.94
N THR A 106 -12.87 8.25 13.19
CA THR A 106 -14.15 8.92 13.55
C THR A 106 -14.04 10.45 13.54
N ASP A 107 -12.86 10.96 13.77
CA ASP A 107 -12.50 12.38 13.68
C ASP A 107 -11.10 12.46 13.05
N ALA A 108 -10.91 13.39 12.10
CA ALA A 108 -9.62 13.57 11.46
C ALA A 108 -8.53 14.04 12.45
N ALA A 109 -8.95 14.60 13.60
CA ALA A 109 -8.03 14.98 14.68
C ALA A 109 -7.73 13.83 15.67
N ASP A 110 -8.53 12.75 15.68
CA ASP A 110 -8.34 11.61 16.56
C ASP A 110 -7.46 10.56 15.89
N THR A 111 -6.15 10.69 16.08
CA THR A 111 -5.15 9.74 15.58
C THR A 111 -5.01 8.50 16.48
N GLU A 112 -5.66 8.46 17.64
CA GLU A 112 -5.54 7.35 18.58
C GLU A 112 -6.49 6.19 18.20
N LYS A 113 -7.64 6.51 17.60
CA LYS A 113 -8.64 5.53 17.17
C LYS A 113 -8.74 5.46 15.65
N GLN A 114 -8.07 4.46 15.09
CA GLN A 114 -8.06 4.24 13.65
C GLN A 114 -8.12 2.76 13.30
N LEU A 115 -8.71 2.49 12.13
CA LEU A 115 -8.50 1.25 11.42
C LEU A 115 -7.59 1.54 10.23
N GLU A 116 -6.50 0.80 10.11
CA GLU A 116 -5.48 1.03 9.10
C GLU A 116 -5.13 -0.28 8.39
N ILE A 117 -5.11 -0.22 7.06
CA ILE A 117 -4.62 -1.30 6.21
C ILE A 117 -3.40 -0.81 5.42
N ARG A 118 -2.28 -1.53 5.56
CA ARG A 118 -1.02 -1.25 4.85
C ARG A 118 -0.58 -2.44 4.01
N TYR A 119 0.07 -2.16 2.88
CA TYR A 119 0.68 -3.16 2.02
C TYR A 119 2.07 -2.77 1.58
N GLY A 120 2.94 -3.76 1.44
CA GLY A 120 4.25 -3.60 0.85
C GLY A 120 5.03 -4.91 0.86
N PRO A 121 6.31 -4.87 0.45
CA PRO A 121 7.19 -6.02 0.55
C PRO A 121 7.43 -6.39 2.02
N SER A 122 7.42 -7.69 2.30
CA SER A 122 7.76 -8.23 3.61
C SER A 122 9.26 -8.10 3.87
N TYR A 123 9.61 -7.78 5.11
CA TYR A 123 11.00 -7.88 5.59
C TYR A 123 11.40 -9.33 5.92
N PHE A 124 10.41 -10.18 6.13
CA PHE A 124 10.58 -11.58 6.51
C PHE A 124 10.29 -12.48 5.32
N PRO A 125 11.19 -13.42 4.99
CA PRO A 125 10.88 -14.51 4.09
C PRO A 125 9.61 -15.27 4.49
N PHE A 126 8.91 -15.83 3.51
CA PHE A 126 7.64 -16.51 3.71
C PHE A 126 7.74 -17.72 4.65
N ASP A 127 8.89 -18.38 4.71
CA ASP A 127 9.18 -19.51 5.60
C ASP A 127 9.64 -19.11 7.01
N THR A 128 9.75 -17.81 7.29
CA THR A 128 10.07 -17.31 8.64
C THR A 128 9.02 -17.77 9.64
N SER A 129 9.43 -18.47 10.70
CA SER A 129 8.54 -18.82 11.82
C SER A 129 8.31 -17.61 12.73
N PHE A 130 7.08 -17.44 13.20
CA PHE A 130 6.69 -16.37 14.13
C PHE A 130 6.28 -16.86 15.52
N ASP A 131 6.32 -18.17 15.78
CA ASP A 131 5.89 -18.79 17.03
C ASP A 131 6.87 -18.58 18.21
N GLU A 132 8.11 -18.22 17.92
CA GLU A 132 9.12 -17.90 18.91
C GLU A 132 9.44 -16.40 18.94
N ALA A 133 9.76 -15.89 20.15
CA ALA A 133 10.24 -14.53 20.28
C ALA A 133 11.64 -14.40 19.68
N THR A 134 11.85 -13.35 18.90
CA THR A 134 13.14 -12.97 18.33
C THR A 134 13.64 -11.69 18.99
N GLY A 135 14.88 -11.29 18.71
CA GLY A 135 15.41 -10.00 19.17
C GLY A 135 14.64 -8.77 18.65
N VAL A 136 13.76 -8.94 17.66
CA VAL A 136 13.03 -7.86 16.98
C VAL A 136 11.50 -7.96 17.07
N SER A 137 10.96 -9.10 17.53
CA SER A 137 9.52 -9.28 17.69
C SER A 137 9.23 -10.30 18.80
N PRO A 138 8.21 -10.08 19.65
CA PRO A 138 7.68 -11.15 20.50
C PRO A 138 7.11 -12.29 19.64
N ALA A 139 6.86 -13.43 20.29
CA ALA A 139 6.13 -14.56 19.71
C ALA A 139 4.72 -14.11 19.26
N GLN A 140 4.31 -14.59 18.09
CA GLN A 140 3.01 -14.35 17.48
C GLN A 140 2.39 -15.68 17.06
N THR A 141 1.08 -15.67 16.87
CA THR A 141 0.37 -16.85 16.38
C THR A 141 0.47 -16.89 14.87
N GLU A 142 1.16 -17.89 14.34
CA GLU A 142 1.14 -18.23 12.93
C GLU A 142 -0.02 -19.21 12.63
N THR A 143 -0.73 -18.97 11.53
CA THR A 143 -1.74 -19.88 11.00
C THR A 143 -1.45 -20.13 9.52
N PRO A 144 -0.88 -21.30 9.20
CA PRO A 144 -0.74 -21.72 7.81
C PRO A 144 -2.12 -21.82 7.16
N VAL A 145 -2.27 -21.24 5.97
CA VAL A 145 -3.55 -21.28 5.24
C VAL A 145 -3.43 -22.20 4.04
N ASN A 146 -2.41 -21.98 3.21
CA ASN A 146 -2.04 -22.82 2.09
C ASN A 146 -0.57 -22.53 1.69
N PRO A 147 0.02 -23.20 0.69
CA PRO A 147 1.43 -22.99 0.32
C PRO A 147 1.82 -21.59 -0.15
N ALA A 148 0.85 -20.73 -0.49
CA ALA A 148 1.05 -19.38 -1.00
C ALA A 148 0.58 -18.28 -0.04
N VAL A 149 -0.14 -18.63 1.02
CA VAL A 149 -0.73 -17.67 1.98
C VAL A 149 -0.54 -18.17 3.41
N LYS A 150 -0.10 -17.27 4.29
CA LYS A 150 -0.11 -17.49 5.74
C LYS A 150 -0.59 -16.26 6.49
N LEU A 151 -1.18 -16.50 7.66
CA LEU A 151 -1.68 -15.46 8.55
C LEU A 151 -0.82 -15.42 9.80
N VAL A 152 -0.55 -14.23 10.29
CA VAL A 152 0.17 -14.04 11.56
C VAL A 152 -0.54 -12.96 12.36
N HIS A 153 -0.78 -13.19 13.64
CA HIS A 153 -1.37 -12.19 14.50
C HIS A 153 -0.79 -12.24 15.91
N GLY A 154 -0.79 -11.08 16.57
CA GLY A 154 -0.31 -10.97 17.94
C GLY A 154 0.10 -9.54 18.24
N LYS A 155 0.55 -9.32 19.48
CA LYS A 155 1.20 -8.07 19.86
C LYS A 155 2.57 -8.01 19.20
N ASP A 156 2.96 -6.82 18.77
CA ASP A 156 4.35 -6.53 18.40
C ASP A 156 5.16 -5.99 19.60
N SER A 157 6.38 -5.52 19.31
CA SER A 157 7.28 -4.90 20.29
C SER A 157 6.70 -3.65 20.96
N ASP A 158 5.78 -2.95 20.30
CA ASP A 158 5.13 -1.73 20.80
C ASP A 158 3.87 -2.07 21.63
N GLY A 159 3.55 -3.36 21.78
CA GLY A 159 2.35 -3.85 22.45
C GLY A 159 1.07 -3.72 21.62
N ILE A 160 1.17 -3.30 20.35
CA ILE A 160 0.02 -3.13 19.45
C ILE A 160 -0.33 -4.48 18.85
N VAL A 161 -1.62 -4.84 18.87
CA VAL A 161 -2.10 -6.04 18.18
C VAL A 161 -2.14 -5.76 16.69
N ARG A 162 -1.42 -6.56 15.92
CA ARG A 162 -1.36 -6.47 14.46
C ARG A 162 -1.79 -7.80 13.85
N TYR A 163 -2.64 -7.71 12.84
CA TYR A 163 -3.03 -8.83 11.99
C TYR A 163 -2.28 -8.72 10.68
N ARG A 164 -1.68 -9.81 10.23
CA ARG A 164 -0.84 -9.84 9.03
C ARG A 164 -1.25 -11.00 8.14
N VAL A 165 -1.13 -10.77 6.84
CA VAL A 165 -1.23 -11.77 5.79
C VAL A 165 0.00 -11.67 4.93
N TYR A 166 0.64 -12.81 4.69
CA TYR A 166 1.75 -12.92 3.76
C TYR A 166 1.25 -13.68 2.54
N VAL A 167 1.52 -13.14 1.36
CA VAL A 167 1.12 -13.73 0.07
C VAL A 167 2.35 -13.85 -0.82
N LYS A 168 2.67 -15.08 -1.26
CA LYS A 168 3.71 -15.30 -2.27
C LYS A 168 3.25 -14.68 -3.58
N CYS A 169 3.87 -13.58 -3.98
CA CYS A 169 3.55 -12.88 -5.21
C CYS A 169 4.82 -12.74 -6.04
N LYS A 170 4.85 -13.44 -7.17
CA LYS A 170 5.94 -13.37 -8.13
C LYS A 170 5.71 -12.21 -9.09
N ILE A 171 6.61 -11.23 -9.13
CA ILE A 171 6.54 -10.14 -10.11
C ILE A 171 7.30 -10.52 -11.39
N PRO A 172 6.74 -10.27 -12.60
CA PRO A 172 7.43 -10.53 -13.85
C PRO A 172 8.78 -9.81 -13.94
N GLY A 173 9.81 -10.56 -14.34
CA GLY A 173 11.17 -10.04 -14.52
C GLY A 173 12.00 -9.91 -13.24
N THR A 174 11.50 -10.33 -12.08
CA THR A 174 12.32 -10.45 -10.85
C THR A 174 13.01 -11.84 -10.77
N PRO A 175 13.96 -12.06 -9.84
CA PRO A 175 14.54 -13.39 -9.55
C PRO A 175 13.51 -14.38 -9.00
N ALA A 176 13.71 -15.69 -9.22
CA ALA A 176 12.73 -16.73 -8.85
C ALA A 176 12.47 -16.77 -7.33
N GLU A 177 13.49 -16.46 -6.54
CA GLU A 177 13.53 -16.44 -5.09
C GLU A 177 12.60 -15.37 -4.49
N GLN A 178 12.33 -14.30 -5.24
CA GLN A 178 11.58 -13.13 -4.76
C GLN A 178 10.23 -13.48 -4.13
N GLU A 179 9.48 -14.44 -4.68
CA GLU A 179 8.14 -14.76 -4.14
C GLU A 179 8.21 -15.37 -2.72
N ASN A 180 9.34 -16.01 -2.38
CA ASN A 180 9.58 -16.62 -1.08
C ASN A 180 10.32 -15.65 -0.16
N GLU A 181 11.32 -14.93 -0.65
CA GLU A 181 12.15 -14.06 0.20
C GLU A 181 11.48 -12.71 0.47
N ILE A 182 10.68 -12.22 -0.48
CA ILE A 182 9.96 -10.94 -0.37
C ILE A 182 8.49 -11.12 -0.80
N PRO A 183 7.68 -11.84 -0.01
CA PRO A 183 6.25 -11.89 -0.24
C PRO A 183 5.59 -10.52 -0.04
N ILE A 184 4.36 -10.37 -0.51
CA ILE A 184 3.50 -9.25 -0.08
C ILE A 184 3.18 -9.46 1.39
N GLU A 185 3.35 -8.43 2.22
CA GLU A 185 2.76 -8.35 3.55
C GLU A 185 1.62 -7.33 3.55
N GLY A 186 0.42 -7.81 3.81
CA GLY A 186 -0.72 -6.99 4.22
C GLY A 186 -0.80 -6.92 5.73
N ARG A 187 -1.10 -5.75 6.27
CA ARG A 187 -1.23 -5.50 7.71
C ARG A 187 -2.51 -4.75 8.01
N LEU A 188 -3.27 -5.25 8.99
CA LEU A 188 -4.41 -4.57 9.57
C LEU A 188 -4.10 -4.23 11.03
N THR A 189 -4.39 -2.99 11.41
CA THR A 189 -4.39 -2.52 12.80
C THR A 189 -5.72 -1.84 13.07
N ASP A 190 -6.32 -2.11 14.23
CA ASP A 190 -7.65 -1.61 14.57
C ASP A 190 -7.73 -1.22 16.05
N SER A 191 -7.73 0.08 16.29
CA SER A 191 -8.08 0.70 17.58
C SER A 191 -9.42 1.43 17.52
N LEU A 192 -10.13 1.34 16.39
CA LEU A 192 -11.34 2.12 16.11
C LEU A 192 -12.61 1.36 16.48
N THR A 193 -12.72 0.09 16.10
CA THR A 193 -14.01 -0.62 16.10
C THR A 193 -14.34 -1.29 17.45
N GLY A 194 -13.32 -1.48 18.30
CA GLY A 194 -13.44 -2.30 19.52
C GLY A 194 -13.67 -3.78 19.24
N GLU A 195 -13.50 -4.24 18.00
CA GLU A 195 -13.51 -5.65 17.64
C GLU A 195 -12.38 -6.40 18.34
N THR A 196 -12.67 -7.61 18.80
CA THR A 196 -11.69 -8.47 19.49
C THR A 196 -11.56 -9.85 18.83
N SER A 197 -12.43 -10.21 17.88
CA SER A 197 -12.33 -11.47 17.18
C SER A 197 -11.24 -11.41 16.10
N THR A 198 -10.19 -12.20 16.30
CA THR A 198 -9.14 -12.40 15.30
C THR A 198 -9.72 -12.90 13.98
N ARG A 199 -10.72 -13.81 14.04
CA ARG A 199 -11.38 -14.32 12.83
C ARG A 199 -12.01 -13.19 12.00
N VAL A 200 -12.67 -12.22 12.64
CA VAL A 200 -13.30 -11.09 11.93
C VAL A 200 -12.23 -10.23 11.24
N HIS A 201 -11.19 -9.82 11.97
CA HIS A 201 -10.10 -9.02 11.38
C HIS A 201 -9.39 -9.73 10.23
N LEU A 202 -9.08 -11.03 10.39
CA LEU A 202 -8.42 -11.81 9.35
C LEU A 202 -9.32 -12.07 8.15
N THR A 203 -10.66 -12.12 8.32
CA THR A 203 -11.60 -12.21 7.21
C THR A 203 -11.52 -10.96 6.33
N HIS A 204 -11.59 -9.76 6.94
CA HIS A 204 -11.46 -8.51 6.21
C HIS A 204 -10.07 -8.36 5.57
N LEU A 205 -9.01 -8.77 6.27
CA LEU A 205 -7.65 -8.71 5.75
C LEU A 205 -7.42 -9.69 4.58
N LEU A 206 -8.03 -10.88 4.59
CA LEU A 206 -7.96 -11.83 3.48
C LEU A 206 -8.69 -11.30 2.23
N HIS A 207 -9.87 -10.71 2.39
CA HIS A 207 -10.57 -10.04 1.30
C HIS A 207 -9.70 -8.94 0.68
N SER A 208 -9.15 -8.07 1.53
CA SER A 208 -8.20 -7.03 1.12
C SER A 208 -6.98 -7.60 0.40
N ALA A 209 -6.40 -8.70 0.90
CA ALA A 209 -5.22 -9.33 0.31
C ALA A 209 -5.51 -9.93 -1.06
N LYS A 210 -6.70 -10.49 -1.26
CA LYS A 210 -7.15 -10.96 -2.56
C LYS A 210 -7.19 -9.82 -3.58
N VAL A 211 -7.83 -8.70 -3.22
CA VAL A 211 -7.90 -7.50 -4.08
C VAL A 211 -6.50 -7.01 -4.44
N VAL A 212 -5.59 -6.96 -3.47
CA VAL A 212 -4.21 -6.54 -3.70
C VAL A 212 -3.43 -7.52 -4.59
N ALA A 213 -3.50 -8.82 -4.32
CA ALA A 213 -2.80 -9.83 -5.12
C ALA A 213 -3.28 -9.82 -6.59
N ASP A 214 -4.59 -9.69 -6.80
CA ASP A 214 -5.18 -9.57 -8.14
C ASP A 214 -4.72 -8.26 -8.82
N SER A 215 -4.70 -7.14 -8.09
CA SER A 215 -4.30 -5.83 -8.61
C SER A 215 -2.80 -5.72 -8.90
N PHE A 216 -1.96 -6.41 -8.13
CA PHE A 216 -0.51 -6.36 -8.24
C PHE A 216 0.01 -7.19 -9.42
N GLY A 217 -0.81 -8.04 -10.02
CA GLY A 217 -0.44 -8.78 -11.22
C GLY A 217 0.60 -9.86 -10.96
N CYS A 218 0.46 -10.59 -9.85
CA CYS A 218 1.34 -11.71 -9.51
C CYS A 218 1.28 -12.81 -10.60
N GLU A 219 2.44 -13.19 -11.14
CA GLU A 219 2.57 -14.19 -12.20
C GLU A 219 2.08 -15.57 -11.75
N ASN A 220 2.40 -15.93 -10.50
CA ASN A 220 2.06 -17.20 -9.87
C ASN A 220 0.59 -17.29 -9.39
N LYS A 221 -0.20 -16.21 -9.51
CA LYS A 221 -1.65 -16.15 -9.19
C LYS A 221 -2.00 -16.84 -7.86
N PRO A 222 -1.50 -16.34 -6.71
CA PRO A 222 -1.67 -17.00 -5.43
C PRO A 222 -3.15 -17.11 -5.05
N ALA A 223 -3.56 -18.29 -4.60
CA ALA A 223 -4.94 -18.54 -4.16
C ALA A 223 -5.18 -18.00 -2.75
N VAL A 224 -5.67 -16.76 -2.65
CA VAL A 224 -6.11 -16.17 -1.37
C VAL A 224 -7.52 -16.64 -1.04
N PRO A 225 -7.76 -17.37 0.06
CA PRO A 225 -9.09 -17.82 0.42
C PRO A 225 -9.96 -16.67 0.95
N ALA A 226 -11.27 -16.84 0.84
CA ALA A 226 -12.24 -15.84 1.30
C ALA A 226 -12.38 -15.79 2.83
N GLU A 227 -12.04 -16.87 3.53
CA GLU A 227 -12.18 -16.98 4.98
C GLU A 227 -10.92 -17.56 5.65
N PRO A 228 -10.64 -17.19 6.91
CA PRO A 228 -9.61 -17.85 7.70
C PRO A 228 -9.94 -19.32 7.97
N PRO A 229 -8.93 -20.20 8.12
CA PRO A 229 -9.13 -21.57 8.56
C PRO A 229 -9.96 -21.66 9.84
N ALA A 230 -10.67 -22.76 10.04
CA ALA A 230 -11.51 -22.98 11.23
C ALA A 230 -10.72 -22.99 12.55
N SER A 231 -9.39 -23.17 12.50
CA SER A 231 -8.49 -23.07 13.66
C SER A 231 -8.33 -21.65 14.20
N VAL A 232 -8.77 -20.63 13.45
CA VAL A 232 -8.76 -19.23 13.88
C VAL A 232 -10.06 -18.91 14.61
N ASN A 233 -9.93 -18.54 15.89
CA ASN A 233 -11.02 -18.05 16.76
C ASN A 233 -11.00 -16.53 16.87
#